data_AF-A0A536J9X9-F1
#
_entry.id   AF-A0A536J9X9-F1
#
_cell.length_a   1.000
_cell.length_b   1.000
_cell.length_c   1.000
_cell.angle_alpha   90.00
_cell.angle_beta   90.00
_cell.angle_gamma   90.00
#
_symmetry.space_group_name_H-M   'P 1'
#
loop_
_entity.id
_entity.type
_entity.pdbx_description
1 polymer ?
#
loop_
_entity_poly.entity_id
_entity_poly.type
_entity_poly.pdbx_seq_one_letter_code
_entity_poly.pdbx_strand_id
1 'polypeptide(L)'
;MKQLVIARIAAAASLVSLAAGLVPMAAHGQTTVNANWVQVSNTGPAARGGAGMVYDSARQRSILFGGSDGSGSYFSDTWQYDGASWTQLQVAGPSARFLALMAYNSARGVTVLYGGYN
;
A
#
# COMPACT_ATOMS: atom_id res chain seq x y z
N MET A 1 -6.17 -8.57 -16.19
CA MET A 1 -5.11 -7.97 -15.34
C MET A 1 -5.61 -6.62 -14.85
N LYS A 2 -5.77 -6.40 -13.54
CA LYS A 2 -6.17 -5.11 -12.95
C LYS A 2 -5.30 -4.87 -11.71
N GLN A 3 -4.63 -3.72 -11.65
CA GLN A 3 -3.66 -3.37 -10.61
C GLN A 3 -4.30 -2.45 -9.55
N LEU A 4 -3.77 -2.50 -8.33
CA LEU A 4 -4.11 -1.55 -7.25
C LEU A 4 -2.90 -0.63 -6.99
N VAL A 5 -3.17 0.64 -6.71
CA VAL A 5 -2.21 1.76 -6.90
C VAL A 5 -2.11 2.61 -5.62
N ILE A 6 -0.89 2.88 -5.14
CA ILE A 6 -0.60 3.81 -4.03
C ILE A 6 0.55 4.76 -4.41
N ALA A 7 0.30 6.08 -4.39
CA ALA A 7 1.24 7.11 -4.85
C ALA A 7 2.21 7.63 -3.76
N ARG A 8 3.32 8.26 -4.17
CA ARG A 8 4.28 8.99 -3.31
C ARG A 8 4.83 10.26 -3.98
N ILE A 9 5.29 11.21 -3.16
CA ILE A 9 5.72 12.57 -3.54
C ILE A 9 7.22 12.76 -3.24
N ALA A 10 7.92 13.54 -4.09
CA ALA A 10 9.26 14.07 -3.85
C ALA A 10 9.32 15.56 -4.27
N ALA A 11 10.14 16.37 -3.60
CA ALA A 11 10.23 17.82 -3.82
C ALA A 11 11.68 18.28 -4.04
N ALA A 12 11.86 19.36 -4.80
CA ALA A 12 13.14 20.04 -5.04
C ALA A 12 12.93 21.56 -5.02
N ALA A 13 13.97 22.33 -4.64
CA ALA A 13 13.88 23.78 -4.43
C ALA A 13 15.15 24.53 -4.90
N SER A 14 14.97 25.75 -5.46
CA SER A 14 16.03 26.70 -5.82
C SER A 14 15.48 28.12 -6.07
N LEU A 15 16.34 29.15 -5.96
CA LEU A 15 16.07 30.62 -6.02
C LEU A 15 17.29 31.34 -6.66
N VAL A 16 17.44 32.67 -6.85
CA VAL A 16 16.76 33.93 -6.40
C VAL A 16 16.87 35.00 -7.50
N SER A 17 15.93 35.97 -7.60
CA SER A 17 15.99 37.35 -8.18
C SER A 17 14.80 37.65 -9.13
N LEU A 18 14.27 38.88 -9.29
CA LEU A 18 14.45 40.16 -8.55
C LEU A 18 13.05 40.84 -8.38
N ALA A 19 12.95 42.15 -8.07
CA ALA A 19 11.70 42.78 -7.61
C ALA A 19 11.08 43.85 -8.53
N ALA A 20 9.75 43.82 -8.65
CA ALA A 20 8.85 44.97 -8.85
C ALA A 20 7.48 44.62 -8.23
N GLY A 21 6.80 45.61 -7.63
CA GLY A 21 5.67 45.35 -6.72
C GLY A 21 4.38 44.86 -7.40
N LEU A 22 3.82 43.78 -6.86
CA LEU A 22 2.44 43.29 -7.04
C LEU A 22 2.07 42.50 -5.77
N VAL A 23 0.77 42.37 -5.47
CA VAL A 23 0.28 41.62 -4.29
C VAL A 23 0.89 40.22 -4.29
N PRO A 24 1.44 39.71 -3.16
CA PRO A 24 1.84 38.31 -3.07
C PRO A 24 0.59 37.44 -2.98
N MET A 25 -0.08 37.23 -4.12
CA MET A 25 -0.77 35.97 -4.34
C MET A 25 0.29 34.90 -4.11
N ALA A 26 0.10 34.07 -3.09
CA ALA A 26 0.90 32.89 -2.91
C ALA A 26 0.72 32.05 -4.19
N ALA A 27 1.69 32.10 -5.08
CA ALA A 27 1.77 31.17 -6.18
C ALA A 27 1.89 29.80 -5.53
N HIS A 28 0.79 29.04 -5.52
CA HIS A 28 0.81 27.64 -5.18
C HIS A 28 1.64 26.96 -6.27
N GLY A 29 2.97 26.99 -6.09
CA GLY A 29 3.94 26.43 -7.00
C GLY A 29 3.69 24.94 -7.09
N GLN A 30 2.92 24.55 -8.11
CA GLN A 30 2.49 23.18 -8.29
C GLN A 30 3.70 22.36 -8.72
N THR A 31 4.39 21.78 -7.73
CA THR A 31 5.55 20.94 -7.95
C THR A 31 5.10 19.72 -8.75
N THR A 32 5.41 19.68 -10.05
CA THR A 32 5.10 18.53 -10.92
C THR A 32 5.98 17.35 -10.50
N VAL A 33 5.48 16.54 -9.57
CA VAL A 33 6.14 15.30 -9.17
C VAL A 33 5.92 14.28 -10.29
N ASN A 34 7.00 13.84 -10.93
CA ASN A 34 6.92 12.75 -11.89
C ASN A 34 6.81 11.40 -11.14
N ALA A 35 5.57 10.94 -10.94
CA ALA A 35 5.26 9.70 -10.24
C ALA A 35 5.30 8.49 -11.20
N ASN A 36 6.47 7.86 -11.32
CA ASN A 36 6.65 6.65 -12.10
C ASN A 36 6.42 5.37 -11.27
N TRP A 37 5.77 4.37 -11.87
CA TRP A 37 5.64 3.04 -11.31
C TRP A 37 6.96 2.27 -11.47
N VAL A 38 7.47 1.74 -10.36
CA VAL A 38 8.69 0.91 -10.35
C VAL A 38 8.34 -0.43 -9.70
N GLN A 39 8.67 -1.53 -10.40
CA GLN A 39 8.59 -2.86 -9.81
C GLN A 39 9.79 -3.06 -8.88
N VAL A 40 9.49 -3.33 -7.61
CA VAL A 40 10.47 -3.46 -6.51
C VAL A 40 10.79 -4.90 -6.12
N SER A 41 9.92 -5.85 -6.48
CA SER A 41 10.17 -7.29 -6.36
C SER A 41 9.45 -8.07 -7.47
N ASN A 42 10.00 -9.21 -7.87
CA ASN A 42 9.36 -10.24 -8.70
C ASN A 42 9.05 -11.53 -7.91
N THR A 43 9.38 -11.59 -6.62
CA THR A 43 9.05 -12.67 -5.69
C THR A 43 8.06 -12.18 -4.63
N GLY A 44 7.19 -13.08 -4.16
CA GLY A 44 6.17 -12.76 -3.15
C GLY A 44 4.90 -13.60 -3.32
N PRO A 45 3.73 -13.10 -2.86
CA PRO A 45 2.48 -13.83 -2.94
C PRO A 45 2.08 -14.18 -4.39
N ALA A 46 1.53 -15.38 -4.57
CA ALA A 46 0.91 -15.79 -5.83
C ALA A 46 -0.17 -14.79 -6.28
N ALA A 47 -0.36 -14.67 -7.61
CA ALA A 47 -1.34 -13.77 -8.21
C ALA A 47 -2.74 -13.99 -7.63
N ARG A 48 -3.38 -12.90 -7.18
CA ARG A 48 -4.62 -12.96 -6.40
C ARG A 48 -5.50 -11.72 -6.59
N GLY A 49 -6.80 -11.93 -6.62
CA GLY A 49 -7.83 -10.89 -6.56
C GLY A 49 -8.51 -10.84 -5.19
N GLY A 50 -8.97 -9.65 -4.79
CA GLY A 50 -9.78 -9.48 -3.57
C GLY A 50 -9.06 -9.82 -2.26
N ALA A 51 -7.72 -9.82 -2.23
CA ALA A 51 -6.96 -9.95 -0.99
C ALA A 51 -7.16 -8.71 -0.11
N GLY A 52 -7.21 -8.89 1.21
CA GLY A 52 -7.11 -7.78 2.15
C GLY A 52 -5.68 -7.26 2.17
N MET A 53 -5.50 -5.94 2.22
CA MET A 53 -4.17 -5.32 2.36
C MET A 53 -4.23 -4.06 3.23
N VAL A 54 -3.24 -3.86 4.09
CA VAL A 54 -3.14 -2.68 4.97
C VAL A 54 -1.69 -2.32 5.27
N TYR A 55 -1.42 -1.06 5.64
CA TYR A 55 -0.11 -0.60 6.08
C TYR A 55 -0.07 -0.40 7.60
N ASP A 56 0.78 -1.16 8.28
CA ASP A 56 1.20 -0.94 9.66
C ASP A 56 2.24 0.18 9.68
N SER A 57 1.81 1.37 10.10
CA SER A 57 2.66 2.56 10.08
C SER A 57 3.72 2.59 11.19
N ALA A 58 3.50 1.89 12.31
CA ALA A 58 4.48 1.82 13.40
C ALA A 58 5.64 0.88 13.07
N ARG A 59 5.37 -0.22 12.36
CA ARG A 59 6.38 -1.20 11.92
C ARG A 59 6.92 -0.92 10.51
N GLN A 60 6.30 0.02 9.79
CA GLN A 60 6.55 0.29 8.37
C GLN A 60 6.44 -0.99 7.52
N ARG A 61 5.32 -1.69 7.65
CA ARG A 61 5.05 -2.97 6.95
C ARG A 61 3.71 -2.93 6.24
N SER A 62 3.65 -3.42 5.01
CA SER A 62 2.36 -3.76 4.39
C SER A 62 2.03 -5.21 4.72
N ILE A 63 0.82 -5.46 5.22
CA ILE A 63 0.31 -6.81 5.49
C ILE A 63 -0.75 -7.13 4.44
N LEU A 64 -0.66 -8.32 3.85
CA LEU A 64 -1.63 -8.88 2.93
C LEU A 64 -2.19 -10.19 3.51
N PHE A 65 -3.50 -10.42 3.35
CA PHE A 65 -4.14 -11.68 3.75
C PHE A 65 -5.12 -12.18 2.68
N GLY A 66 -5.05 -13.48 2.39
CA GLY A 66 -6.04 -14.19 1.59
C GLY A 66 -6.20 -13.69 0.15
N GLY A 67 -7.43 -13.68 -0.34
CA GLY A 67 -7.79 -13.44 -1.75
C GLY A 67 -8.10 -14.74 -2.49
N SER A 68 -8.36 -14.63 -3.79
CA SER A 68 -8.61 -15.77 -4.70
C SER A 68 -7.67 -15.76 -5.89
N ASP A 69 -7.30 -16.93 -6.39
CA ASP A 69 -6.58 -17.10 -7.67
C ASP A 69 -7.46 -16.81 -8.92
N GLY A 70 -8.78 -16.71 -8.74
CA GLY A 70 -9.75 -16.53 -9.82
C GLY A 70 -10.27 -17.84 -10.44
N SER A 71 -9.82 -19.01 -9.96
CA SER A 71 -10.33 -20.33 -10.38
C SER A 71 -11.44 -20.88 -9.45
N GLY A 72 -11.66 -20.21 -8.32
CA GLY A 72 -12.51 -20.68 -7.21
C GLY A 72 -11.72 -21.14 -5.99
N SER A 73 -10.38 -21.12 -6.04
CA SER A 73 -9.53 -21.36 -4.88
C SER A 73 -9.34 -20.07 -4.08
N TYR A 74 -9.36 -20.18 -2.75
CA TYR A 74 -9.09 -19.06 -1.82
C TYR A 74 -7.81 -19.31 -1.04
N PHE A 75 -7.09 -18.23 -0.74
CA PHE A 75 -5.89 -18.27 0.09
C PHE A 75 -6.22 -17.95 1.55
N SER A 76 -5.45 -18.54 2.48
CA SER A 76 -5.44 -18.26 3.94
C SER A 76 -4.06 -17.81 4.45
N ASP A 77 -3.14 -17.51 3.54
CA ASP A 77 -1.78 -17.09 3.87
C ASP A 77 -1.73 -15.61 4.30
N THR A 78 -0.77 -15.30 5.16
CA THR A 78 -0.43 -13.92 5.52
C THR A 78 0.94 -13.59 4.93
N TRP A 79 1.04 -12.45 4.25
CA TRP A 79 2.29 -11.94 3.69
C TRP A 79 2.62 -10.58 4.27
N GLN A 80 3.91 -10.33 4.53
CA GLN A 80 4.45 -9.06 4.96
C GLN A 80 5.40 -8.51 3.89
N TYR A 81 5.25 -7.23 3.56
CA TYR A 81 6.19 -6.45 2.76
C TYR A 81 6.95 -5.48 3.66
N ASP A 82 8.28 -5.46 3.56
CA ASP A 82 9.16 -4.63 4.39
C ASP A 82 9.57 -3.28 3.76
N GLY A 83 9.24 -3.06 2.48
CA GLY A 83 9.72 -1.94 1.67
C GLY A 83 10.60 -2.36 0.50
N ALA A 84 11.16 -3.57 0.53
CA ALA A 84 11.96 -4.19 -0.54
C ALA A 84 11.52 -5.62 -0.88
N SER A 85 11.17 -6.44 0.13
CA SER A 85 10.93 -7.88 -0.01
C SER A 85 9.58 -8.32 0.58
N TRP A 86 9.03 -9.41 0.02
CA TRP A 86 7.84 -10.09 0.54
C TRP A 86 8.25 -11.35 1.33
N THR A 87 7.77 -11.47 2.57
CA THR A 87 7.96 -12.64 3.43
C THR A 87 6.60 -13.24 3.79
N GLN A 88 6.42 -14.55 3.61
CA GLN A 88 5.23 -15.25 4.08
C GLN A 88 5.33 -15.49 5.59
N LEU A 89 4.36 -15.01 6.36
CA LEU A 89 4.31 -15.21 7.81
C LEU A 89 3.69 -16.57 8.12
N GLN A 90 4.42 -17.41 8.86
CA GLN A 90 3.93 -18.71 9.35
C GLN A 90 3.09 -18.50 10.61
N VAL A 91 1.87 -17.98 10.44
CA VAL A 91 0.93 -17.68 11.52
C VAL A 91 -0.40 -18.38 11.29
N ALA A 92 -0.98 -18.92 12.36
CA ALA A 92 -2.37 -19.37 12.34
C ALA A 92 -3.30 -18.16 12.21
N GLY A 93 -4.43 -18.33 11.51
CA GLY A 93 -5.35 -17.24 11.22
C GLY A 93 -6.73 -17.72 10.80
N PRO A 94 -7.57 -16.80 10.30
CA PRO A 94 -8.90 -17.12 9.78
C PRO A 94 -8.84 -18.13 8.62
N SER A 95 -9.99 -18.78 8.35
CA SER A 95 -10.14 -19.59 7.14
C SER A 95 -9.86 -18.78 5.87
N ALA A 96 -9.47 -19.50 4.81
CA ALA A 96 -9.25 -18.92 3.49
C ALA A 96 -10.47 -18.10 3.04
N ARG A 97 -10.23 -16.90 2.52
CA ARG A 97 -11.29 -15.97 2.15
C ARG A 97 -10.83 -14.88 1.21
N PHE A 98 -11.78 -14.33 0.45
CA PHE A 98 -11.58 -13.17 -0.42
C PHE A 98 -12.62 -12.07 -0.13
N LEU A 99 -12.30 -10.84 -0.55
CA LEU A 99 -13.06 -9.60 -0.27
C LEU A 99 -13.19 -9.27 1.24
N ALA A 100 -12.28 -9.77 2.07
CA ALA A 100 -12.17 -9.36 3.47
C ALA A 100 -11.52 -7.98 3.59
N LEU A 101 -12.03 -7.15 4.50
CA LEU A 101 -11.51 -5.80 4.76
C LEU A 101 -10.44 -5.83 5.85
N MET A 102 -9.38 -5.03 5.69
CA MET A 102 -8.30 -4.88 6.67
C MET A 102 -8.12 -3.42 7.08
N ALA A 103 -7.91 -3.20 8.37
CA ALA A 103 -7.63 -1.89 8.95
C ALA A 103 -6.52 -1.98 10.00
N TYR A 104 -5.65 -0.97 10.06
CA TYR A 104 -4.59 -0.89 11.05
C TYR A 104 -4.99 0.12 12.12
N ASN A 105 -5.10 -0.34 13.37
CA ASN A 105 -5.38 0.49 14.52
C ASN A 105 -4.05 0.89 15.17
N SER A 106 -3.55 2.07 14.80
CA SER A 106 -2.29 2.62 15.31
C SER A 106 -2.29 2.84 16.82
N ALA A 107 -3.42 3.25 17.42
CA ALA A 107 -3.56 3.44 18.86
C ALA A 107 -3.43 2.13 19.66
N ARG A 108 -3.66 0.97 19.02
CA ARG A 108 -3.52 -0.37 19.61
C ARG A 108 -2.35 -1.18 19.04
N GLY A 109 -1.68 -0.70 17.99
CA GLY A 109 -0.60 -1.40 17.28
C GLY A 109 -1.02 -2.71 16.59
N VAL A 110 -2.30 -2.88 16.25
CA VAL A 110 -2.87 -4.13 15.69
C VAL A 110 -3.50 -3.95 14.32
N THR A 111 -3.38 -4.99 13.50
CA THR A 111 -4.14 -5.16 12.26
C THR A 111 -5.43 -5.95 12.55
N VAL A 112 -6.56 -5.43 12.08
CA VAL A 112 -7.88 -6.06 12.19
C VAL A 112 -8.34 -6.50 10.80
N LEU A 113 -8.89 -7.72 10.71
CA LEU A 113 -9.54 -8.28 9.53
C LEU A 113 -11.03 -8.48 9.83
N TYR A 114 -11.92 -8.17 8.88
CA TYR A 114 -13.35 -8.44 9.02
C TYR A 114 -14.00 -8.88 7.70
N GLY A 115 -15.02 -9.74 7.80
CA GLY A 115 -15.83 -10.20 6.68
C GLY A 115 -15.09 -11.12 5.69
N GLY A 116 -15.46 -10.98 4.41
CA GLY A 116 -15.04 -11.83 3.30
C GLY A 116 -15.92 -13.06 3.10
N TYR A 117 -15.78 -13.68 1.93
CA TYR A 117 -16.42 -14.94 1.54
C TYR A 117 -15.40 -16.07 1.52
N ASN A 118 -15.85 -17.29 1.79
CA ASN A 118 -15.03 -18.50 1.97
C ASN A 118 -15.70 -19.74 1.35
#